data_AF-A0A2G9TRS6-F1
#
_entry.id   AF-A0A2G9TRS6-F1
#
_cell.length_a   1.000
_cell.length_b   1.000
_cell.length_c   1.000
_cell.angle_alpha   90.00
_cell.angle_beta   90.00
_cell.angle_gamma   90.00
#
_symmetry.space_group_name_H-M   'P 1'
#
loop_
_entity.id
_entity.type
_entity.pdbx_description
1 polymer ?
#
loop_
_entity_poly.entity_id
_entity_poly.type
_entity_poly.pdbx_seq_one_letter_code
_entity_poly.pdbx_strand_id
1 'polypeptide(L)' 'VNANLEEKLVHPNHMVYQKMEALVNHMLDAESGVPIKTVKSFLSKVPSVFTGQDLIAWIMKSLDMSDLCK' A
#
# COMPACT_ATOMS: atom_id res chain seq x y z
N VAL A 1 32.42 -0.76 -8.08
CA VAL A 1 31.18 -1.43 -7.63
C VAL A 1 30.54 -0.52 -6.61
N ASN A 2 29.30 -0.07 -6.82
CA ASN A 2 28.66 0.94 -5.97
C ASN A 2 28.44 0.39 -4.56
N ALA A 3 29.08 0.97 -3.55
CA ALA A 3 28.92 0.60 -2.14
C ALA A 3 27.45 0.62 -1.66
N ASN A 4 26.62 1.44 -2.32
CA ASN A 4 25.18 1.55 -2.05
C ASN A 4 24.39 0.26 -2.36
N LEU A 5 24.91 -0.65 -3.19
CA LEU A 5 24.22 -1.91 -3.52
C LEU A 5 24.52 -2.99 -2.47
N GLU A 6 25.73 -3.00 -1.89
CA GLU A 6 26.10 -3.95 -0.85
C GLU A 6 25.43 -3.62 0.48
N GLU A 7 25.31 -2.34 0.85
CA GLU A 7 24.63 -1.92 2.09
C GLU A 7 23.13 -2.29 2.09
N LYS A 8 22.51 -2.31 0.90
CA LYS A 8 21.12 -2.75 0.71
C LYS A 8 20.93 -4.22 1.10
N LEU A 9 21.96 -5.06 1.02
CA LEU A 9 21.86 -6.50 1.29
C LEU A 9 22.07 -6.87 2.78
N VAL A 10 22.57 -5.96 3.64
CA VAL A 10 23.00 -6.30 5.01
C VAL A 10 22.05 -5.81 6.11
N HIS A 11 21.10 -4.93 5.80
CA HIS A 11 20.15 -4.47 6.82
C HIS A 11 19.17 -5.59 7.20
N PRO A 12 19.03 -5.97 8.49
CA PRO A 12 18.24 -7.13 8.92
C PRO A 12 16.77 -7.07 8.47
N ASN A 13 16.23 -5.86 8.29
CA ASN A 13 14.84 -5.66 7.84
C ASN A 13 14.68 -5.49 6.31
N HIS A 14 15.74 -5.61 5.50
CA HIS A 14 15.67 -5.32 4.06
C HIS A 14 14.62 -6.16 3.34
N MET A 15 14.54 -7.46 3.67
CA MET A 15 13.51 -8.38 3.15
C MET A 15 12.08 -7.88 3.43
N VAL A 16 11.85 -7.32 4.62
CA VAL A 16 10.54 -6.78 5.01
C VAL A 16 10.23 -5.53 4.18
N TYR A 17 11.19 -4.61 4.04
CA TYR A 17 11.00 -3.41 3.23
C TYR A 17 10.72 -3.74 1.76
N GLN A 18 11.41 -4.72 1.19
CA GLN A 18 11.17 -5.15 -0.18
C GLN A 18 9.75 -5.71 -0.37
N LYS A 19 9.26 -6.49 0.59
CA LYS A 19 7.87 -6.98 0.57
C LYS A 19 6.85 -5.85 0.75
N MET A 20 7.14 -4.88 1.61
CA MET A 20 6.31 -3.69 1.79
C MET A 20 6.26 -2.82 0.53
N GLU A 21 7.39 -2.66 -0.16
CA GLU A 21 7.46 -1.92 -1.44
C GLU A 21 6.63 -2.62 -2.52
N ALA A 22 6.74 -3.95 -2.65
CA ALA A 22 5.89 -4.73 -3.55
C ALA A 22 4.39 -4.59 -3.22
N LEU A 23 4.04 -4.60 -1.93
CA LEU A 23 2.66 -4.38 -1.49
C LEU A 23 2.16 -2.98 -1.86
N VAL A 24 2.95 -1.93 -1.59
CA VAL A 24 2.59 -0.55 -1.93
C VAL A 24 2.45 -0.37 -3.44
N ASN A 25 3.31 -1.00 -4.25
CA ASN A 25 3.16 -0.98 -5.71
C ASN A 25 1.81 -1.58 -6.16
N HIS A 26 1.37 -2.67 -5.53
CA HIS A 26 0.05 -3.24 -5.81
C HIS A 26 -1.09 -2.34 -5.32
N MET A 27 -0.92 -1.66 -4.18
CA MET A 27 -1.89 -0.68 -3.69
C MET A 27 -2.09 0.50 -4.66
N LEU A 28 -1.07 0.83 -5.45
CA LEU A 28 -1.07 1.94 -6.41
C LEU A 28 -1.57 1.53 -7.81
N ASP A 29 -1.95 0.28 -8.01
CA ASP A 29 -2.51 -0.17 -9.28
C ASP A 29 -3.79 0.61 -9.63
N ALA A 30 -3.91 1.04 -10.89
CA ALA A 30 -5.01 1.91 -11.33
C ALA A 30 -6.37 1.19 -11.39
N GLU A 31 -6.37 -0.14 -11.51
CA GLU A 31 -7.57 -0.96 -11.68
C GLU A 31 -7.86 -1.81 -10.43
N SER A 32 -6.83 -2.43 -9.86
CA SER A 32 -6.94 -3.35 -8.72
C SER A 32 -6.48 -2.77 -7.39
N GLY A 33 -5.93 -1.55 -7.37
CA GLY A 33 -5.37 -0.90 -6.18
C GLY A 33 -6.41 -0.36 -5.19
N VAL A 34 -5.94 0.38 -4.18
CA VAL A 34 -6.81 1.02 -3.18
C VAL A 34 -7.56 2.17 -3.86
N PRO A 35 -8.90 2.26 -3.72
CA PRO A 35 -9.66 3.29 -4.41
C PRO A 35 -9.32 4.69 -3.89
N ILE A 36 -8.78 5.52 -4.78
CA ILE A 36 -8.40 6.90 -4.51
C ILE A 36 -9.54 7.86 -4.88
N LYS A 37 -9.84 8.79 -3.99
CA LYS A 37 -10.96 9.73 -4.09
C LYS A 37 -10.47 11.16 -3.86
N THR A 38 -11.28 12.10 -4.31
CA THR A 38 -11.16 13.51 -3.90
C THR A 38 -12.36 13.84 -3.04
N VAL A 39 -12.12 14.26 -1.81
CA VAL A 39 -13.20 14.65 -0.89
C VAL A 39 -13.36 16.16 -0.88
N LYS A 40 -14.61 16.63 -0.79
CA LYS A 40 -14.96 18.05 -0.76
C LYS A 40 -15.85 18.35 0.43
N SER A 41 -15.46 19.35 1.20
CA SER A 41 -16.32 20.04 2.17
C SER A 41 -16.66 21.44 1.65
N PHE A 42 -17.48 22.20 2.37
CA PHE A 42 -17.94 23.52 1.95
C PHE A 42 -16.78 24.50 1.64
N LEU A 43 -15.70 24.47 2.42
CA LEU A 43 -14.54 25.35 2.26
C LEU A 43 -13.24 24.63 1.84
N SER A 44 -13.24 23.31 1.70
CA SER A 44 -12.01 22.54 1.45
C SER A 44 -12.19 21.43 0.43
N LYS A 45 -11.10 21.11 -0.26
CA LYS A 45 -11.00 20.00 -1.20
C LYS A 45 -9.67 19.29 -0.97
N VAL A 46 -9.71 18.00 -0.70
CA VAL A 46 -8.51 17.18 -0.49
C VAL A 46 -8.46 16.10 -1.57
N PRO A 47 -7.55 16.20 -2.54
CA PRO A 47 -7.37 15.19 -3.57
C PRO A 47 -6.55 14.01 -3.04
N SER A 48 -6.59 12.91 -3.77
CA SER A 48 -5.70 11.77 -3.59
C SER A 48 -5.77 11.12 -2.19
N VAL A 49 -6.98 10.88 -1.70
CA VAL A 49 -7.22 10.27 -0.39
C VAL A 49 -8.00 8.95 -0.49
N PHE A 50 -7.82 8.09 0.49
CA PHE A 50 -8.65 6.91 0.74
C PHE A 50 -9.02 6.86 2.22
N THR A 51 -10.08 6.15 2.57
CA THR A 51 -10.47 5.93 3.97
C THR A 51 -9.80 4.70 4.56
N GLY A 52 -9.75 4.58 5.89
CA GLY A 52 -9.29 3.34 6.52
C GLY A 52 -10.11 2.11 6.11
N GLN A 53 -11.41 2.29 5.88
CA GLN A 53 -12.28 1.23 5.39
C GLN A 53 -11.92 0.79 3.96
N ASP A 54 -11.61 1.74 3.07
CA ASP A 54 -11.14 1.44 1.70
C ASP A 54 -9.87 0.57 1.74
N LEU A 55 -8.93 0.90 2.64
CA LEU A 55 -7.71 0.13 2.82
C LEU A 55 -7.98 -1.29 3.32
N ILE A 56 -8.78 -1.45 4.38
CA ILE A 56 -9.09 -2.78 4.93
C ILE A 56 -9.84 -3.64 3.92
N ALA A 57 -10.85 -3.08 3.24
CA ALA A 57 -11.60 -3.81 2.22
C ALA A 57 -10.70 -4.29 1.07
N TRP A 58 -9.75 -3.45 0.65
CA TRP A 58 -8.75 -3.84 -0.35
C TRP A 58 -7.83 -4.96 0.16
N ILE A 59 -7.29 -4.85 1.38
CA ILE A 59 -6.43 -5.88 1.99
C ILE A 59 -7.14 -7.23 2.03
N MET A 60 -8.39 -7.26 2.48
CA MET A 60 -9.17 -8.49 2.60
C MET A 60 -9.37 -9.19 1.24
N LYS A 61 -9.59 -8.40 0.17
CA LYS A 61 -9.77 -8.90 -1.20
C LYS A 61 -8.44 -9.30 -1.86
N SER A 62 -7.44 -8.44 -1.80
CA SER A 62 -6.21 -8.54 -2.59
C SER A 62 -5.18 -9.52 -2.02
N LEU A 63 -5.28 -9.84 -0.73
CA LEU A 63 -4.41 -10.79 -0.04
C LEU A 63 -5.12 -12.09 0.38
N ASP A 64 -6.37 -12.30 -0.07
CA ASP A 64 -7.20 -13.47 0.26
C ASP A 64 -7.25 -13.78 1.77
N MET A 65 -7.54 -12.76 2.58
CA MET A 65 -7.66 -12.92 4.04
C MET A 65 -9.04 -13.45 4.46
N SER A 66 -9.61 -14.35 3.67
CA SER A 66 -10.94 -14.92 3.85
C SER A 66 -11.11 -15.67 5.19
N ASP A 67 -10.01 -16.16 5.77
CA ASP A 67 -9.99 -16.86 7.07
C ASP A 67 -10.18 -15.96 8.31
N LEU A 68 -10.04 -14.62 8.18
CA LEU A 68 -10.29 -13.70 9.31
C LEU A 68 -11.78 -13.35 9.48
N CYS A 69 -12.64 -13.72 8.53
CA CYS A 69 -14.09 -13.54 8.58
C CYS A 69 -14.85 -14.74 9.18
N LYS A 70 -14.16 -15.77 9.67
CA LYS A 70 -14.74 -16.92 10.39
C LYS A 70 -14.65 -16.70 11.90
#